data_AF-A0A838S8N3-F1
#
_entry.id   AF-A0A838S8N3-F1
#
_cell.length_a   1.000
_cell.length_b   1.000
_cell.length_c   1.000
_cell.angle_alpha   90.00
_cell.angle_beta   90.00
_cell.angle_gamma   90.00
#
_symmetry.space_group_name_H-M   'P 1'
#
loop_
_entity.id
_entity.type
_entity.pdbx_description
1 polymer ?
#
loop_
_entity_poly.entity_id
_entity_poly.type
_entity_poly.pdbx_seq_one_letter_code
_entity_poly.pdbx_strand_id
1 'polypeptide(L)'
;MRRKWTYRRTGRPGRPPIDAEVRQLILRLARENPRWGCVRIQGELRKLGIRVGTTTIRSLLRAARTGPAPRRAGPTWTEFLRAQGGEIVACDFFTVETAWVRTLYALVFIELGSRRIFVSSSTAHPDSA
;
A
#
# COMPACT_ATOMS: atom_id res chain seq x y z
N MET A 1 -46.62 -0.59 -30.19
CA MET A 1 -45.15 -0.60 -30.40
C MET A 1 -44.57 0.76 -30.00
N ARG A 2 -43.73 0.86 -28.96
CA ARG A 2 -43.07 2.12 -28.55
C ARG A 2 -41.79 2.31 -29.37
N ARG A 3 -41.74 3.36 -30.19
CA ARG A 3 -40.52 3.76 -30.90
C ARG A 3 -39.51 4.31 -29.88
N LYS A 4 -38.39 3.61 -29.71
CA LYS A 4 -37.27 4.02 -28.85
C LYS A 4 -36.43 5.05 -29.63
N TRP A 5 -36.23 6.23 -29.04
CA TRP A 5 -35.40 7.28 -29.62
C TRP A 5 -33.99 6.74 -29.94
N THR A 6 -33.58 6.81 -31.20
CA THR A 6 -32.22 6.51 -31.65
C THR A 6 -31.48 7.82 -31.88
N TYR A 7 -30.58 8.18 -30.96
CA TYR A 7 -29.72 9.34 -31.13
C TYR A 7 -28.66 9.03 -32.20
N ARG A 8 -28.76 9.67 -33.37
CA ARG A 8 -27.71 9.60 -34.40
C ARG A 8 -26.51 10.38 -33.89
N ARG A 9 -25.45 9.69 -33.47
CA ARG A 9 -24.17 10.33 -33.10
C ARG A 9 -23.56 10.97 -34.33
N THR A 10 -23.87 12.24 -34.56
CA THR A 10 -23.11 13.12 -35.45
C THR A 10 -21.80 13.45 -34.74
N GLY A 11 -20.76 12.69 -35.08
CA GLY A 11 -19.45 12.75 -34.44
C GLY A 11 -18.75 14.07 -34.68
N ARG A 12 -18.91 15.03 -33.76
CA ARG A 12 -17.81 15.96 -33.45
C ARG A 12 -16.76 15.16 -32.67
N PRO A 13 -15.46 15.29 -32.97
CA PRO A 13 -14.44 14.75 -32.09
C PRO A 13 -14.75 15.27 -30.69
N GLY A 14 -14.62 14.41 -29.67
CA GLY A 14 -14.78 14.83 -28.28
C GLY A 14 -13.78 15.95 -27.92
N ARG A 15 -13.71 16.28 -26.63
CA ARG A 15 -12.71 17.24 -26.13
C ARG A 15 -11.33 16.96 -26.74
N PRO A 16 -10.65 17.96 -27.33
CA PRO A 16 -9.33 17.78 -27.89
C PRO A 16 -8.39 17.10 -26.88
N PRO A 17 -7.55 16.17 -27.34
CA PRO A 17 -6.57 15.52 -26.46
C PRO A 17 -5.66 16.58 -25.84
N ILE A 18 -5.21 16.31 -24.61
CA ILE A 18 -4.21 17.13 -23.94
C ILE A 18 -2.94 17.10 -24.78
N ASP A 19 -2.22 18.21 -24.79
CA ASP A 19 -0.91 18.31 -25.41
C ASP A 19 0.01 17.13 -25.02
N ALA A 20 0.73 16.59 -26.00
CA ALA A 20 1.56 15.42 -25.83
C ALA A 20 2.69 15.64 -24.81
N GLU A 21 3.27 16.84 -24.76
CA GLU A 21 4.32 17.20 -23.81
C GLU A 21 3.78 17.23 -22.39
N VAL A 22 2.61 17.83 -22.20
CA VAL A 22 1.91 17.86 -20.90
C VAL A 22 1.57 16.44 -20.45
N ARG A 23 1.13 15.58 -21.36
CA ARG A 23 0.88 14.16 -21.08
C ARG A 23 2.16 13.45 -20.62
N GLN A 24 3.28 13.65 -21.31
CA GLN A 24 4.55 13.03 -20.91
C GLN A 24 5.04 13.54 -19.57
N LEU A 25 4.90 14.85 -19.31
CA LEU A 25 5.25 15.45 -18.02
C LEU A 25 4.43 14.85 -16.87
N ILE A 26 3.12 14.69 -17.04
CA ILE A 26 2.26 14.06 -16.02
C ILE A 26 2.73 12.63 -15.71
N LEU A 27 3.02 11.84 -16.74
CA LEU A 27 3.44 10.45 -16.57
C LEU A 27 4.82 10.35 -15.93
N ARG A 28 5.74 11.25 -16.29
CA ARG A 28 7.07 11.35 -15.67
C ARG A 28 6.96 11.67 -14.19
N LEU A 29 6.24 12.74 -13.83
CA LEU A 29 6.03 13.13 -12.42
C LEU A 29 5.43 12.00 -11.59
N ALA A 30 4.47 11.26 -12.14
CA ALA A 30 3.85 10.14 -11.45
C ALA A 30 4.81 8.94 -11.25
N ARG A 31 5.70 8.68 -12.21
CA ARG A 31 6.70 7.59 -12.10
C ARG A 31 7.83 7.93 -11.15
N GLU A 32 8.34 9.15 -11.22
CA GLU A 32 9.41 9.64 -10.34
C GLU A 32 8.93 9.85 -8.91
N ASN A 33 7.63 10.10 -8.71
CA ASN A 33 7.05 10.34 -7.39
C ASN A 33 5.86 9.42 -7.12
N PRO A 34 6.08 8.12 -6.85
CA PRO A 34 4.99 7.15 -6.67
C PRO A 34 3.97 7.57 -5.61
N ARG A 35 4.39 8.29 -4.56
CA ARG A 35 3.53 8.77 -3.45
C ARG A 35 2.61 9.95 -3.81
N TRP A 36 2.74 10.55 -5.00
CA TRP A 36 1.99 11.76 -5.36
C TRP A 36 0.60 11.46 -5.93
N GLY A 37 -0.44 11.86 -5.21
CA GLY A 37 -1.82 11.81 -5.72
C GLY A 37 -2.09 12.84 -6.83
N CYS A 38 -3.22 12.69 -7.55
CA CYS A 38 -3.58 13.56 -8.68
C CYS A 38 -3.66 15.06 -8.31
N VAL A 39 -4.07 15.39 -7.08
CA VAL A 39 -4.13 16.79 -6.60
C VAL A 39 -2.72 17.38 -6.43
N ARG A 40 -1.76 16.57 -5.95
CA ARG A 40 -0.36 17.00 -5.80
C ARG A 40 0.26 17.27 -7.16
N ILE A 41 0.08 16.36 -8.12
CA ILE A 41 0.54 16.52 -9.51
C ILE A 41 -0.09 17.77 -10.14
N GLN A 42 -1.39 17.99 -9.95
CA GLN A 42 -2.06 19.20 -10.44
C GLN A 42 -1.44 20.48 -9.86
N GLY A 43 -1.11 20.49 -8.57
CA GLY A 43 -0.45 21.62 -7.93
C GLY A 43 0.91 21.93 -8.54
N GLU A 44 1.71 20.91 -8.86
CA GLU A 44 3.01 21.09 -9.52
C GLU A 44 2.87 21.60 -10.95
N LEU A 45 1.92 21.07 -11.72
CA LEU A 45 1.63 21.61 -13.06
C LEU A 45 1.17 23.07 -13.00
N ARG A 46 0.38 23.44 -11.99
CA ARG A 46 -0.07 24.82 -11.81
C ARG A 46 1.09 25.77 -11.56
N LYS A 47 2.14 25.35 -10.85
CA LYS A 47 3.37 26.16 -10.66
C LYS A 47 4.10 26.42 -11.99
N LEU A 48 4.00 25.50 -12.94
CA LEU A 48 4.56 25.62 -14.29
C LEU A 48 3.62 26.37 -15.26
N GLY A 49 2.51 26.95 -14.79
CA GLY A 49 1.51 27.62 -15.62
C GLY A 49 0.56 26.67 -16.38
N ILE A 50 0.70 25.36 -16.19
CA ILE A 50 -0.06 24.34 -16.91
C ILE A 50 -1.38 24.06 -16.17
N ARG A 51 -2.51 24.40 -16.79
CA ARG A 51 -3.86 24.17 -16.24
C ARG A 51 -4.47 22.87 -16.74
N VAL A 52 -4.39 21.81 -15.94
CA VAL A 52 -5.05 20.53 -16.19
C VAL A 52 -5.98 20.16 -15.04
N GLY A 53 -7.15 19.61 -15.36
CA GLY A 53 -8.11 19.13 -14.36
C GLY A 53 -7.64 17.84 -13.69
N THR A 54 -7.93 17.68 -12.41
CA THR A 54 -7.59 16.47 -11.63
C THR A 54 -8.20 15.20 -12.24
N THR A 55 -9.39 15.31 -12.82
CA THR A 55 -10.07 14.22 -13.54
C THR A 55 -9.31 13.80 -14.79
N THR A 56 -8.79 14.76 -15.54
CA THR A 56 -7.94 14.52 -16.71
C THR A 56 -6.65 13.79 -16.32
N ILE A 57 -5.98 14.24 -15.25
CA ILE A 57 -4.79 13.55 -14.71
C ILE A 57 -5.14 12.12 -14.30
N ARG A 58 -6.25 11.93 -13.57
CA ARG A 58 -6.71 10.61 -13.14
C ARG A 58 -6.98 9.68 -14.32
N SER A 59 -7.68 10.16 -15.35
CA SER A 59 -7.96 9.37 -16.57
C SER A 59 -6.68 8.99 -17.29
N LEU A 60 -5.71 9.90 -17.36
CA LEU A 60 -4.43 9.65 -18.00
C LEU A 60 -3.60 8.59 -17.25
N LEU A 61 -3.48 8.71 -15.92
CA LEU A 61 -2.75 7.73 -15.10
C LEU A 61 -3.39 6.34 -15.18
N ARG A 62 -4.73 6.26 -15.15
CA ARG A 62 -5.47 5.02 -15.37
C ARG A 62 -5.19 4.40 -16.74
N ALA A 63 -5.24 5.20 -17.81
CA ALA A 63 -4.95 4.73 -19.16
C ALA A 63 -3.51 4.22 -19.31
N ALA A 64 -2.56 4.85 -18.61
CA ALA A 64 -1.16 4.43 -18.59
C ALA A 64 -0.86 3.30 -17.59
N ARG A 65 -1.89 2.71 -16.95
CA ARG A 65 -1.75 1.71 -15.86
C ARG A 65 -0.80 2.13 -14.74
N THR A 66 -0.59 3.44 -14.60
CA THR A 66 0.15 4.03 -13.50
C THR A 66 -0.87 4.13 -12.37
N GLY A 67 -0.86 3.13 -11.47
CA GLY A 67 -1.86 2.97 -10.42
C GLY A 67 -2.05 4.25 -9.60
N PRO A 68 -3.18 4.41 -8.90
CA PRO A 68 -3.32 5.52 -7.97
C PRO A 68 -2.11 5.51 -7.03
N ALA A 69 -1.54 6.69 -6.75
CA ALA A 69 -0.47 6.81 -5.78
C ALA A 69 -0.84 5.99 -4.53
N PRO A 70 0.10 5.20 -3.96
CA PRO A 70 -0.17 4.39 -2.80
C PRO A 70 -0.95 5.24 -1.81
N ARG A 71 -2.14 4.75 -1.42
CA ARG A 71 -2.87 5.35 -0.30
C ARG A 71 -1.90 5.43 0.87
N ARG A 72 -2.12 6.38 1.78
CA ARG A 72 -1.33 6.61 3.01
C ARG A 72 -1.29 5.40 3.99
N ALA A 73 -1.49 4.18 3.52
CA ALA A 73 -1.07 3.01 4.26
C ALA A 73 0.47 3.07 4.33
N GLY A 74 1.01 2.83 5.52
CA GLY A 74 2.43 2.62 5.70
C GLY A 74 2.94 1.42 4.89
N PRO A 75 4.21 1.03 5.07
CA PRO A 75 4.71 -0.21 4.47
C PRO A 75 3.75 -1.35 4.79
N THR A 76 3.58 -2.27 3.83
CA THR A 76 2.90 -3.54 4.10
C THR A 76 3.59 -4.26 5.27
N TRP A 77 2.88 -5.14 5.97
CA TRP A 77 3.48 -5.90 7.08
C TRP A 77 4.76 -6.63 6.66
N THR A 78 4.79 -7.17 5.44
CA THR A 78 5.99 -7.80 4.86
C THR A 78 7.13 -6.81 4.63
N GLU A 79 6.85 -5.61 4.12
CA GLU A 79 7.87 -4.56 3.93
C GLU A 79 8.41 -4.06 5.27
N PHE A 80 7.53 -3.91 6.27
CA PHE A 80 7.91 -3.55 7.63
C PHE A 80 8.83 -4.61 8.26
N LEU A 81 8.44 -5.89 8.21
CA LEU A 81 9.26 -6.97 8.76
C LEU A 81 10.58 -7.15 8.01
N ARG A 82 10.63 -6.89 6.70
CA ARG A 82 11.92 -6.90 5.97
C ARG A 82 12.83 -5.75 6.37
N ALA A 83 12.27 -4.57 6.64
CA ALA A 83 13.03 -3.39 6.99
C ALA A 83 13.48 -3.38 8.46
N GLN A 84 12.66 -3.91 9.36
CA GLN A 84 12.82 -3.78 10.82
C GLN A 84 12.90 -5.12 11.57
N GLY A 85 12.66 -6.26 10.90
CA GLY A 85 12.52 -7.56 11.57
C GLY A 85 13.78 -8.05 12.28
N GLY A 86 14.98 -7.56 11.90
CA GLY A 86 16.23 -7.87 12.60
C GLY A 86 16.32 -7.26 14.01
N GLU A 87 15.54 -6.23 14.30
CA GLU A 87 15.50 -5.57 15.61
C GLU A 87 14.24 -5.95 16.42
N ILE A 88 13.35 -6.76 15.84
CA ILE A 88 12.08 -7.15 16.45
C ILE A 88 12.16 -8.58 16.97
N VAL A 89 11.85 -8.72 18.25
CA VAL A 89 11.62 -10.00 18.91
C VAL A 89 10.13 -10.13 19.20
N ALA A 90 9.54 -11.26 18.80
CA ALA A 90 8.22 -11.66 19.27
C ALA A 90 8.38 -12.61 20.46
N CYS A 91 7.52 -12.48 21.47
CA CYS A 91 7.50 -13.39 22.61
C CYS A 91 6.08 -13.96 22.81
N ASP A 92 6.01 -15.23 23.21
CA ASP A 92 4.74 -15.89 23.54
C ASP A 92 4.95 -17.02 24.56
N PHE A 93 3.91 -17.38 25.30
CA PHE A 93 3.94 -18.48 26.26
C PHE A 93 3.46 -19.79 25.62
N PHE A 94 4.23 -20.86 25.83
CA PHE A 94 3.83 -22.23 25.52
C PHE A 94 3.46 -22.98 26.79
N THR A 95 2.40 -23.79 26.69
CA THR A 95 1.96 -24.67 27.75
C THR A 95 2.49 -26.08 27.53
N VAL A 96 3.09 -26.67 28.56
CA VAL A 96 3.58 -28.05 28.60
C VAL A 96 2.81 -28.80 29.68
N GLU A 97 2.04 -29.80 29.26
CA GLU A 97 1.36 -30.72 30.17
C GLU A 97 2.31 -31.86 30.55
N THR A 98 2.53 -32.04 31.85
CA THR A 98 3.35 -33.15 32.37
C THR A 98 2.52 -34.43 32.50
N ALA A 99 3.20 -35.58 32.60
CA ALA A 99 2.56 -36.89 32.82
C ALA A 99 1.68 -36.97 34.09
N TRP A 100 1.84 -36.03 35.03
CA TRP A 100 1.06 -35.92 36.26
C TRP A 100 -0.01 -34.81 36.20
N VAL A 101 -0.44 -34.40 35.00
CA VAL A 101 -1.49 -33.38 34.79
C VAL A 101 -1.14 -32.05 35.48
N ARG A 102 0.14 -31.68 35.42
CA ARG A 102 0.59 -30.34 35.80
C ARG A 102 0.90 -29.56 34.54
N THR A 103 0.28 -28.39 34.43
CA THR A 103 0.51 -27.36 33.42
C THR A 103 1.75 -26.55 33.80
N LEU A 104 2.77 -26.57 32.93
CA LEU A 104 3.94 -25.68 33.02
C LEU A 104 3.91 -24.70 31.84
N TYR A 105 4.43 -23.51 32.06
CA TYR A 105 4.55 -22.45 31.08
C TYR A 105 6.02 -22.24 30.72
N ALA A 106 6.32 -22.06 29.45
CA ALA A 106 7.64 -21.65 28.97
C ALA A 106 7.48 -20.41 28.09
N LEU A 107 8.27 -19.37 28.36
CA LEU A 107 8.30 -18.18 27.53
C LEU A 107 9.26 -18.40 26.37
N VAL A 108 8.77 -18.21 25.15
CA VAL A 108 9.55 -18.37 23.92
C VAL A 108 9.72 -17.01 23.28
N PHE A 109 10.96 -16.69 22.91
CA PHE A 109 11.34 -15.50 22.17
C PHE A 109 11.79 -15.92 20.76
N ILE A 110 11.31 -15.24 19.73
CA ILE A 110 11.75 -15.44 18.36
C ILE A 110 12.19 -14.11 17.74
N GLU A 111 13.44 -14.06 17.30
CA GLU A 111 13.94 -12.95 16.49
C GLU A 111 13.34 -13.04 15.08
N LEU A 112 12.55 -12.05 14.66
CA LEU A 112 11.77 -12.16 13.42
C LEU A 112 12.65 -12.15 12.16
N GLY A 113 13.81 -11.49 12.22
CA GLY A 113 14.78 -11.40 11.13
C GLY A 113 15.57 -12.70 10.92
N SER A 114 16.20 -13.21 11.98
CA SER A 114 17.07 -14.40 11.91
C SER A 114 16.32 -15.74 12.08
N ARG A 115 15.08 -15.70 12.57
CA ARG A 115 14.29 -16.86 12.99
C ARG A 115 14.94 -17.70 14.10
N ARG A 116 15.87 -17.11 14.85
CA ARG A 116 16.44 -17.73 16.05
C ARG A 116 15.42 -17.74 17.18
N ILE A 117 15.37 -18.85 17.91
CA ILE A 117 14.44 -19.09 19.00
C ILE A 117 15.24 -19.21 20.30
N PHE A 118 14.78 -18.53 21.34
CA PHE A 118 15.27 -18.64 22.71
C PHE A 118 14.11 -19.05 23.61
N VAL A 119 14.34 -19.95 24.55
CA VAL A 119 13.31 -20.50 25.44
C VAL A 119 13.75 -20.30 26.88
N SER A 120 12.86 -19.75 27.72
CA SER A 120 13.09 -19.64 29.15
C SER A 120 13.05 -21.02 29.83
N SER A 121 13.53 -21.11 31.07
CA SER A 121 13.18 -22.25 31.92
C SER A 121 11.65 -22.31 32.10
N SER A 122 11.11 -23.53 32.23
CA SER A 122 9.69 -23.73 32.45
C SER A 122 9.30 -23.37 33.88
N THR A 123 8.14 -22.74 34.05
CA THR A 123 7.58 -22.32 35.35
C THR A 123 6.17 -22.86 35.54
N ALA A 124 5.78 -23.17 36.78
CA ALA A 124 4.38 -23.47 37.12
C ALA A 124 3.53 -22.19 37.27
N HIS A 125 4.18 -21.02 37.31
CA HIS A 125 3.58 -19.72 37.56
C HIS A 125 3.96 -18.74 36.44
N PRO A 126 3.05 -18.40 35.52
CA PRO A 126 3.37 -17.61 34.31
C PRO A 126 3.69 -16.14 34.59
N ASP A 127 3.43 -15.66 35.80
CA ASP A 127 3.75 -14.31 36.30
C ASP A 127 5.14 -14.20 36.93
N SER A 128 5.83 -15.34 37.10
CA SER A 128 7.10 -15.46 37.84
C SER A 128 8.32 -15.63 36.92
N ALA A 129 8.13 -15.54 35.60
CA ALA A 129 9.15 -15.76 34.56
C ALA A 129 9.84 -14.46 34.10
#